data_AF-A0A160PK39-F1
#
_entry.id   AF-A0A160PK39-F1
#
_cell.length_a   1.000
_cell.length_b   1.000
_cell.length_c   1.000
_cell.angle_alpha   90.00
_cell.angle_beta   90.00
_cell.angle_gamma   90.00
#
_symmetry.space_group_name_H-M   'P 1'
#
loop_
_entity.id
_entity.type
_entity.pdbx_description
1 polymer ?
#
loop_
_entity_poly.entity_id
_entity_poly.type
_entity_poly.pdbx_seq_one_letter_code
_entity_poly.pdbx_strand_id
1 'polypeptide(L)'
;MSDRHPDPCSAFCETADALRALEGALACARNEAARILAGAYEGHASVHQALQATDLRNEVLVIAGFLGSVEAATAHALARPALKLVEAA
;
A
#
# COMPACT_ATOMS: atom_id res chain seq x y z
N MET A 1 21.90 32.35 3.37
CA MET A 1 20.77 31.44 3.62
C MET A 1 20.67 30.54 2.41
N SER A 2 21.13 29.29 2.55
CA SER A 2 21.13 28.34 1.43
C SER A 2 19.71 27.85 1.24
N ASP A 3 19.12 28.15 0.08
CA ASP A 3 17.96 27.45 -0.44
C ASP A 3 18.34 25.97 -0.52
N ARG A 4 17.95 25.21 0.51
CA ARG A 4 18.01 23.75 0.47
C ARG A 4 16.94 23.29 -0.51
N HIS A 5 17.29 23.31 -1.80
CA HIS A 5 16.55 22.55 -2.78
C HIS A 5 16.52 21.11 -2.28
N PRO A 6 15.35 20.50 -2.02
CA PRO A 6 15.30 19.10 -1.59
C PRO A 6 15.98 18.27 -2.67
N ASP A 7 16.97 17.47 -2.26
CA ASP A 7 17.64 16.55 -3.16
C ASP A 7 16.57 15.56 -3.67
N PRO A 8 16.27 15.53 -4.98
CA PRO A 8 15.23 14.65 -5.52
C PRO A 8 15.50 13.17 -5.22
N CYS A 9 16.77 12.77 -5.03
CA CYS A 9 17.11 11.42 -4.58
C CYS A 9 16.67 11.17 -3.13
N SER A 10 16.79 12.13 -2.21
CA SER A 10 16.38 11.95 -0.82
C SER A 10 14.86 11.87 -0.71
N ALA A 11 14.12 12.74 -1.42
CA ALA A 11 12.66 12.72 -1.45
C ALA A 11 12.11 11.41 -2.06
N PHE A 12 12.76 10.87 -3.08
CA PHE A 12 12.41 9.58 -3.67
C PHE A 12 12.61 8.43 -2.68
N CYS A 13 13.76 8.36 -2.03
CA CYS A 13 14.06 7.33 -1.04
C CYS A 13 13.10 7.39 0.16
N GLU A 14 12.84 8.58 0.70
CA GLU A 14 11.89 8.78 1.80
C GLU A 14 10.48 8.34 1.42
N THR A 15 10.04 8.64 0.20
CA THR A 15 8.74 8.20 -0.31
C THR A 15 8.69 6.69 -0.47
N ALA A 16 9.74 6.06 -1.01
CA ALA A 16 9.80 4.61 -1.17
C ALA A 16 9.78 3.88 0.19
N ASP A 17 10.47 4.41 1.21
CA ASP A 17 10.46 3.84 2.55
C ASP A 17 9.10 4.02 3.24
N ALA A 18 8.42 5.15 3.04
CA ALA A 18 7.06 5.35 3.52
C ALA A 18 6.07 4.36 2.90
N LEU A 19 6.19 4.07 1.60
CA LEU A 19 5.37 3.07 0.91
C LEU A 19 5.61 1.66 1.47
N ARG A 20 6.88 1.26 1.65
CA ARG A 20 7.22 -0.03 2.28
C ARG A 20 6.68 -0.16 3.70
N ALA A 21 6.76 0.92 4.48
CA ALA A 21 6.22 0.94 5.84
C ALA A 21 4.69 0.77 5.83
N LEU A 22 4.00 1.44 4.89
CA LEU A 22 2.56 1.29 4.71
C LEU A 22 2.17 -0.13 4.29
N GLU A 23 2.87 -0.74 3.34
CA GLU A 23 2.67 -2.14 2.94
C GLU A 23 2.82 -3.10 4.13
N GLY A 24 3.86 -2.90 4.94
CA GLY A 24 4.08 -3.69 6.16
C GLY A 24 2.95 -3.53 7.17
N ALA A 25 2.48 -2.31 7.39
CA ALA A 25 1.35 -2.02 8.28
C ALA A 25 0.05 -2.69 7.79
N LEU A 26 -0.24 -2.61 6.48
CA LEU A 26 -1.40 -3.24 5.86
C LEU A 26 -1.34 -4.76 5.96
N ALA A 27 -0.16 -5.36 5.73
CA ALA A 27 0.03 -6.81 5.88
C ALA A 27 -0.19 -7.25 7.33
N CYS A 28 0.31 -6.48 8.30
CA CYS A 28 0.09 -6.72 9.72
C CYS A 28 -1.40 -6.66 10.08
N ALA A 29 -2.09 -5.59 9.67
CA ALA A 29 -3.52 -5.41 9.92
C ALA A 29 -4.37 -6.54 9.32
N ARG A 30 -4.05 -6.98 8.09
CA ARG A 30 -4.72 -8.12 7.44
C ARG A 30 -4.55 -9.41 8.25
N ASN A 31 -3.32 -9.68 8.70
CA ASN A 31 -3.02 -10.90 9.44
C ASN A 31 -3.74 -10.91 10.79
N GLU A 32 -3.80 -9.77 11.48
CA GLU A 32 -4.51 -9.67 12.76
C GLU A 32 -6.03 -9.82 12.59
N ALA A 33 -6.61 -9.17 11.57
CA ALA A 33 -8.01 -9.38 11.21
C ALA A 33 -8.32 -10.86 10.92
N ALA A 34 -7.46 -11.54 10.17
CA ALA A 34 -7.61 -12.97 9.88
C ALA A 34 -7.54 -13.84 11.15
N ARG A 35 -6.63 -13.52 12.09
CA ARG A 35 -6.52 -14.22 13.38
C ARG A 35 -7.79 -14.05 14.22
N ILE A 36 -8.33 -12.84 14.32
CA ILE A 36 -9.56 -12.57 15.07
C ILE A 36 -10.74 -13.31 14.45
N LEU A 37 -10.87 -13.31 13.12
CA LEU A 37 -11.93 -14.03 12.42
C LEU A 37 -11.83 -15.55 12.61
N ALA A 38 -10.62 -16.11 12.56
CA ALA A 38 -10.40 -17.53 12.86
C ALA A 38 -10.82 -17.87 14.30
N GLY A 39 -10.40 -17.04 15.27
CA GLY A 39 -10.81 -17.19 16.67
C GLY A 39 -12.32 -17.05 16.87
N ALA A 40 -13.02 -16.25 16.05
CA ALA A 40 -14.48 -16.15 16.08
C ALA A 40 -15.16 -17.45 15.64
N TYR A 41 -14.65 -18.13 14.60
CA TYR A 41 -15.15 -19.44 14.17
C TYR A 41 -14.98 -20.52 15.26
N GLU A 42 -13.94 -20.40 16.07
CA GLU A 42 -13.66 -21.31 17.20
C GLU A 42 -14.40 -20.92 18.49
N GLY A 43 -15.18 -19.82 18.48
CA GLY A 43 -15.92 -19.33 19.65
C GLY A 43 -15.08 -18.56 20.68
N HIS A 44 -13.85 -18.19 20.33
CA HIS A 44 -12.92 -17.46 21.19
C HIS A 44 -13.00 -15.93 21.07
N ALA A 45 -13.72 -15.42 20.07
CA ALA A 45 -13.93 -13.98 19.87
C ALA A 45 -15.43 -13.63 19.89
N SER A 46 -15.75 -12.43 20.38
CA SER A 46 -17.12 -11.92 20.38
C SER A 46 -17.58 -11.51 18.97
N VAL A 47 -18.89 -11.51 18.74
CA VAL A 47 -19.50 -11.04 17.47
C VAL A 47 -19.04 -9.63 17.11
N HIS A 48 -18.89 -8.76 18.10
CA HIS A 48 -18.39 -7.40 17.89
C HIS A 48 -16.95 -7.38 17.37
N GLN A 49 -16.05 -8.19 17.95
CA GLN A 49 -14.66 -8.31 17.49
C GLN A 49 -14.58 -8.87 16.07
N ALA A 50 -15.44 -9.83 15.72
CA ALA A 50 -15.51 -10.38 14.36
C ALA A 50 -15.96 -9.34 13.33
N LEU A 51 -16.93 -8.48 13.68
CA LEU A 51 -17.37 -7.38 12.82
C LEU A 51 -16.25 -6.34 12.62
N GLN A 52 -15.62 -5.88 13.71
CA GLN A 52 -14.49 -4.95 13.62
C GLN A 52 -13.33 -5.50 12.79
N ALA A 53 -13.01 -6.80 12.95
CA ALA A 53 -11.99 -7.45 12.14
C ALA A 53 -12.38 -7.52 10.66
N THR A 54 -13.66 -7.71 10.34
CA THR A 54 -14.16 -7.68 8.96
C THR A 54 -14.02 -6.29 8.35
N ASP A 55 -14.40 -5.24 9.09
CA ASP A 55 -14.28 -3.85 8.65
C ASP A 55 -12.81 -3.49 8.40
N LEU A 56 -11.92 -3.83 9.35
CA LEU A 56 -10.48 -3.64 9.18
C LEU A 56 -9.94 -4.38 7.96
N ARG A 57 -10.36 -5.63 7.73
CA ARG A 57 -9.97 -6.40 6.55
C ARG A 57 -10.40 -5.69 5.26
N ASN A 58 -11.61 -5.14 5.23
CA ASN A 58 -12.14 -4.43 4.07
C ASN A 58 -11.39 -3.11 3.81
N GLU A 59 -11.10 -2.33 4.85
CA GLU A 59 -10.29 -1.12 4.74
C GLU A 59 -8.89 -1.43 4.19
N VAL A 60 -8.23 -2.48 4.69
CA VAL A 60 -6.93 -2.92 4.18
C VAL A 60 -7.00 -3.28 2.70
N LEU A 61 -8.05 -3.99 2.26
CA LEU A 61 -8.24 -4.34 0.86
C LEU A 61 -8.44 -3.10 -0.03
N VAL A 62 -9.19 -2.12 0.44
CA VAL A 62 -9.40 -0.85 -0.28
C VAL A 62 -8.08 -0.11 -0.44
N ILE A 63 -7.29 0.04 0.63
CA ILE A 63 -6.01 0.75 0.59
C ILE A 63 -5.01 0.00 -0.31
N ALA A 64 -4.92 -1.32 -0.19
CA ALA A 64 -4.06 -2.13 -1.06
C ALA A 64 -4.45 -2.01 -2.53
N GLY A 65 -5.76 -1.95 -2.83
CA GLY A 65 -6.27 -1.71 -4.19
C GLY A 65 -5.85 -0.35 -4.74
N PHE A 66 -5.89 0.71 -3.93
CA PHE A 66 -5.38 2.02 -4.33
C PHE A 66 -3.88 2.00 -4.61
N LEU A 67 -3.08 1.37 -3.74
CA LEU A 67 -1.62 1.25 -3.94
C LEU A 67 -1.28 0.53 -5.25
N GLY A 68 -1.88 -0.65 -5.49
CA GLY A 68 -1.66 -1.37 -6.74
C GLY A 68 -2.11 -0.58 -7.99
N SER A 69 -3.16 0.23 -7.87
CA SER A 69 -3.61 1.12 -8.95
C SER A 69 -2.61 2.25 -9.22
N VAL A 70 -1.99 2.82 -8.18
CA VAL A 70 -0.93 3.84 -8.30
C VAL A 70 0.32 3.26 -8.94
N GLU A 71 0.75 2.07 -8.53
CA GLU A 71 1.89 1.37 -9.13
C GLU A 71 1.64 1.09 -10.62
N ALA A 72 0.46 0.57 -10.97
CA ALA A 72 0.08 0.30 -12.35
C ALA A 72 0.03 1.58 -13.21
N ALA A 73 -0.55 2.67 -12.69
CA ALA A 73 -0.59 3.96 -13.37
C ALA A 73 0.83 4.53 -13.60
N THR A 74 1.72 4.37 -12.62
CA THR A 74 3.11 4.82 -12.71
C THR A 74 3.88 4.01 -13.74
N ALA A 75 3.75 2.68 -13.74
CA ALA A 75 4.37 1.81 -14.74
C ALA A 75 3.89 2.14 -16.17
N HIS A 76 2.59 2.38 -16.36
CA HIS A 76 2.04 2.80 -17.64
C HIS A 76 2.57 4.17 -18.09
N ALA A 77 2.66 5.12 -17.16
CA ALA A 77 3.21 6.45 -17.43
C ALA A 77 4.70 6.42 -17.79
N LEU A 78 5.50 5.48 -17.26
CA LEU A 78 6.92 5.30 -17.58
C LEU A 78 7.15 4.53 -18.89
N ALA A 79 6.24 3.63 -19.27
CA ALA A 79 6.30 2.94 -20.56
C ALA A 79 6.05 3.89 -21.75
N ARG A 80 5.25 4.95 -21.56
CA ARG A 80 4.86 5.90 -22.61
C ARG A 80 6.03 6.77 -23.15
N PRO A 81 6.95 7.31 -22.31
CA PRO A 81 8.18 7.95 -22.75
C PRO A 81 9.16 7.00 -23.42
N ALA A 82 9.27 5.76 -22.94
CA ALA A 82 10.18 4.76 -23.52
C ALA A 82 9.79 4.42 -24.97
N LEU A 83 8.48 4.34 -25.26
CA LEU A 83 7.97 4.17 -26.63
C LEU A 83 8.33 5.35 -27.54
N LYS A 84 8.26 6.59 -27.05
CA LYS A 84 8.63 7.78 -27.85
C LYS A 84 10.12 7.85 -28.19
N LEU A 85 10.98 7.27 -27.35
CA LEU A 85 12.42 7.19 -27.62
C LEU A 85 12.75 6.10 -28.66
N VAL A 86 11.96 5.03 -28.72
CA VAL A 86 12.11 3.97 -29.73
C VAL A 86 11.56 4.40 -31.09
N GLU A 87 10.48 5.18 -31.15
CA GLU A 87 9.94 5.73 -32.41
C GLU A 87 10.80 6.84 -33.02
N ALA A 88 11.73 7.41 -32.25
CA ALA A 88 12.64 8.47 -32.69
C ALA A 88 14.02 7.95 -33.15
N ALA A 89 14.26 6.63 -33.11
CA ALA A 89 15.49 5.96 -33.50
C ALA A 89 15.31 5.17 -34.81
#